data_AF-A0A6P0H6U2-F1
#
_entry.id   AF-A0A6P0H6U2-F1
#
_cell.length_a   1.000
_cell.length_b   1.000
_cell.length_c   1.000
_cell.angle_alpha   90.00
_cell.angle_beta   90.00
_cell.angle_gamma   90.00
#
_symmetry.space_group_name_H-M   'P 1'
#
loop_
_entity.id
_entity.type
_entity.pdbx_description
1 polymer ?
#
loop_
_entity_poly.entity_id
_entity_poly.type
_entity_poly.pdbx_seq_one_letter_code
_entity_poly.pdbx_strand_id
1 'polypeptide(L)'
;MRAGISLVGSAAADLGWGARPDVRVLADGRLWLDELEVAVTAAQVYQAARHLIAAQVATVAEQAGSSVGAVAGPWLLTLHTNEAMVSLDLDVQDDVA
;
A
#
# COMPACT_ATOMS: atom_id res chain seq x y z
N MET A 1 -6.87 5.71 -23.60
CA MET A 1 -8.06 6.26 -22.91
C MET A 1 -8.21 5.79 -21.45
N ARG A 2 -7.92 4.53 -21.09
CA ARG A 2 -8.06 4.02 -19.71
C ARG A 2 -7.24 4.80 -18.65
N ALA A 3 -6.00 5.15 -18.97
CA ALA A 3 -5.15 5.94 -18.05
C ALA A 3 -5.71 7.34 -17.74
N GLY A 4 -6.36 7.99 -18.71
CA GLY A 4 -6.98 9.31 -18.49
C GLY A 4 -8.20 9.25 -17.59
N ILE A 5 -8.99 8.17 -17.66
CA ILE A 5 -10.14 7.95 -16.79
C ILE A 5 -9.68 7.69 -15.35
N SER A 6 -8.64 6.88 -15.15
CA SER A 6 -8.06 6.64 -13.83
C SER A 6 -7.47 7.91 -13.21
N LEU A 7 -6.76 8.74 -13.98
CA LEU A 7 -6.19 10.01 -13.50
C LEU A 7 -7.27 11.00 -13.04
N VAL A 8 -8.36 11.14 -13.79
CA VAL A 8 -9.47 12.05 -13.45
C VAL A 8 -10.25 11.52 -12.24
N GLY A 9 -10.45 10.19 -12.14
CA GLY A 9 -11.09 9.55 -10.99
C GLY A 9 -10.31 9.77 -9.69
N SER A 10 -9.00 9.52 -9.69
CA SER A 10 -8.14 9.73 -8.52
C SER A 10 -8.08 11.20 -8.09
N ALA A 11 -7.92 12.13 -9.05
CA ALA A 11 -7.90 13.56 -8.73
C ALA A 11 -9.23 14.06 -8.14
N ALA A 12 -10.36 13.49 -8.55
CA ALA A 12 -11.66 13.84 -8.00
C ALA A 12 -11.90 13.23 -6.60
N ALA A 13 -11.40 12.02 -6.34
CA ALA A 13 -11.39 11.40 -5.03
C ALA A 13 -10.51 12.18 -4.03
N ASP A 14 -9.32 12.62 -4.44
CA ASP A 14 -8.43 13.48 -3.64
C ASP A 14 -9.10 14.83 -3.26
N LEU A 15 -10.03 15.30 -4.09
CA LEU A 15 -10.82 16.52 -3.86
C LEU A 15 -12.14 16.27 -3.10
N GLY A 16 -12.36 15.04 -2.61
CA GLY A 16 -13.54 14.67 -1.82
C GLY A 16 -14.84 14.58 -2.60
N TRP A 17 -14.78 14.51 -3.93
CA TRP A 17 -15.98 14.30 -4.75
C TRP A 17 -16.47 12.86 -4.58
N GLY A 18 -17.60 12.68 -3.90
CA GLY A 18 -18.18 11.36 -3.63
C GLY A 18 -17.93 10.80 -2.23
N ALA A 19 -17.80 11.64 -1.20
CA ALA A 19 -17.52 11.33 0.21
C ALA A 19 -18.43 10.26 0.89
N ARG A 20 -18.28 9.01 0.46
CA ARG A 20 -18.52 7.79 1.22
C ARG A 20 -17.14 7.16 1.45
N PRO A 21 -16.87 6.53 2.60
CA PRO A 21 -15.61 5.83 2.76
C PRO A 21 -15.50 4.73 1.70
N ASP A 22 -14.55 4.87 0.77
CA ASP A 22 -14.27 3.88 -0.29
C ASP A 22 -14.05 2.47 0.26
N VAL A 23 -13.63 2.41 1.54
CA VAL A 23 -13.50 1.19 2.33
C VAL A 23 -14.16 1.37 3.69
N ARG A 24 -15.11 0.49 4.06
CA ARG A 24 -15.69 0.43 5.41
C ARG A 24 -15.53 -0.94 6.04
N VAL A 25 -15.37 -0.99 7.35
CA VAL A 25 -15.32 -2.24 8.12
C VAL A 25 -16.75 -2.70 8.42
N LEU A 26 -17.05 -3.96 8.11
CA LEU A 26 -18.32 -4.61 8.43
C LEU A 26 -18.27 -5.17 9.86
N ALA A 27 -19.44 -5.42 10.44
CA ALA A 27 -19.55 -5.98 11.81
C ALA A 27 -18.87 -7.35 11.98
N ASP A 28 -18.69 -8.10 10.88
CA ASP A 28 -17.99 -9.39 10.85
C ASP A 28 -16.47 -9.25 10.64
N GLY A 29 -15.94 -8.03 10.63
CA GLY A 29 -14.51 -7.73 10.47
C GLY A 29 -14.01 -7.72 9.02
N ARG A 30 -14.88 -7.96 8.02
CA ARG A 30 -14.51 -7.79 6.60
C ARG A 30 -14.50 -6.32 6.19
N LEU A 31 -13.78 -6.04 5.12
CA LEU A 31 -13.74 -4.74 4.46
C LEU A 31 -14.72 -4.74 3.29
N TRP A 32 -15.60 -3.75 3.24
CA TRP A 32 -16.45 -3.49 2.10
C TRP A 32 -15.80 -2.43 1.21
N LEU A 33 -15.59 -2.77 -0.05
CA LEU A 33 -15.04 -1.87 -1.08
C LEU A 33 -16.20 -1.30 -1.89
N ASP A 34 -16.51 -0.01 -1.70
CA ASP A 34 -17.71 0.60 -2.27
C ASP A 34 -17.69 0.64 -3.80
N GLU A 35 -16.54 0.91 -4.43
CA GLU A 35 -16.40 0.93 -5.89
C GLU A 35 -16.62 -0.43 -6.56
N LEU A 36 -16.28 -1.52 -5.86
CA LEU A 36 -16.32 -2.89 -6.39
C LEU A 36 -17.54 -3.67 -5.91
N GLU A 37 -18.35 -3.07 -5.04
CA GLU A 37 -19.53 -3.67 -4.42
C GLU A 37 -19.26 -5.06 -3.82
N VAL A 38 -18.11 -5.23 -3.16
CA VAL A 38 -17.64 -6.52 -2.66
C VAL A 38 -17.12 -6.45 -1.22
N ALA A 39 -17.40 -7.51 -0.45
CA ALA A 39 -16.82 -7.74 0.87
C ALA A 39 -15.58 -8.63 0.75
N VAL A 40 -14.44 -8.16 1.27
CA VAL A 40 -13.16 -8.87 1.28
C VAL A 40 -12.61 -8.99 2.70
N THR A 41 -11.82 -10.02 2.96
CA THR A 41 -11.08 -10.13 4.22
C THR A 41 -9.80 -9.31 4.17
N ALA A 42 -9.27 -8.92 5.33
CA ALA A 42 -7.95 -8.28 5.42
C ALA A 42 -6.85 -9.15 4.79
N ALA A 43 -6.96 -10.48 4.93
CA ALA A 43 -6.03 -11.42 4.30
C ALA A 43 -6.08 -11.37 2.76
N GLN A 44 -7.27 -11.23 2.16
CA GLN A 44 -7.41 -11.07 0.72
C GLN A 44 -6.77 -9.77 0.23
N VAL A 45 -6.99 -8.66 0.94
CA VAL A 45 -6.37 -7.37 0.61
C VAL A 45 -4.85 -7.45 0.74
N TYR A 46 -4.34 -8.04 1.82
CA TYR A 46 -2.91 -8.22 2.03
C TYR A 46 -2.26 -9.06 0.92
N GLN A 47 -2.87 -10.20 0.55
CA GLN A 47 -2.34 -11.05 -0.52
C GLN A 47 -2.40 -10.37 -1.88
N ALA A 48 -3.48 -9.62 -2.18
CA ALA A 48 -3.58 -8.87 -3.43
C ALA A 48 -2.48 -7.80 -3.53
N ALA A 49 -2.26 -7.03 -2.47
CA ALA A 49 -1.18 -6.06 -2.39
C ALA A 49 0.20 -6.73 -2.55
N ARG A 50 0.44 -7.85 -1.87
CA ARG A 50 1.68 -8.63 -2.00
C ARG A 50 1.93 -9.08 -3.43
N HIS A 51 0.92 -9.62 -4.11
CA HIS A 51 1.06 -10.05 -5.50
C HIS A 51 1.33 -8.88 -6.45
N LEU A 52 0.68 -7.74 -6.24
CA LEU A 52 0.92 -6.53 -7.02
C LEU A 52 2.37 -6.06 -6.91
N ILE A 53 2.88 -5.93 -5.67
CA ILE A 53 4.27 -5.53 -5.44
C ILE A 53 5.25 -6.57 -6.00
N ALA A 54 4.98 -7.86 -5.82
CA ALA A 54 5.81 -8.91 -6.40
C ALA A 54 5.90 -8.80 -7.93
N ALA A 55 4.78 -8.53 -8.61
CA ALA A 55 4.76 -8.33 -10.05
C ALA A 55 5.56 -7.10 -10.49
N GLN A 56 5.47 -6.00 -9.74
CA GLN A 56 6.27 -4.79 -9.99
C GLN A 56 7.76 -5.04 -9.83
N VAL A 57 8.18 -5.66 -8.71
CA VAL A 57 9.58 -5.99 -8.45
C VAL A 57 10.12 -6.92 -9.53
N ALA A 58 9.36 -7.93 -9.95
CA ALA A 58 9.75 -8.82 -11.03
C ALA A 58 9.93 -8.06 -12.36
N THR A 59 9.01 -7.15 -12.68
CA THR A 59 9.08 -6.32 -13.90
C THR A 59 10.33 -5.44 -13.90
N VAL A 60 10.64 -4.78 -12.79
CA VAL A 60 11.84 -3.95 -12.67
C VAL A 60 13.11 -4.78 -12.78
N ALA A 61 13.15 -5.94 -12.11
CA ALA A 61 14.28 -6.86 -12.18
C ALA A 61 14.53 -7.33 -13.61
N GLU A 62 13.47 -7.71 -14.33
CA GLU A 62 13.54 -8.10 -15.74
C GLU A 62 14.06 -6.97 -16.64
N GLN A 63 13.46 -5.78 -16.54
CA GLN A 63 13.85 -4.62 -17.36
C GLN A 63 15.28 -4.14 -17.08
N ALA A 64 15.74 -4.26 -15.83
CA ALA A 64 17.09 -3.89 -15.41
C ALA A 64 18.13 -5.00 -15.61
N GLY A 65 17.74 -6.19 -16.12
CA GLY A 65 18.63 -7.34 -16.22
C GLY A 65 19.26 -7.75 -14.88
N SER A 66 18.54 -7.51 -13.78
CA SER A 66 19.02 -7.67 -12.41
C SER A 66 18.24 -8.76 -11.67
N SER A 67 18.79 -9.27 -10.57
CA SER A 67 18.03 -10.21 -9.73
C SER A 67 16.96 -9.48 -8.91
N VAL A 68 15.89 -10.19 -8.55
CA VAL A 68 14.86 -9.68 -7.62
C VAL A 68 15.48 -9.20 -6.30
N GLY A 69 16.49 -9.93 -5.78
CA GLY A 69 17.19 -9.53 -4.56
C GLY A 69 17.96 -8.22 -4.69
N ALA A 70 18.53 -7.94 -5.87
CA ALA A 70 19.21 -6.68 -6.14
C ALA A 70 18.23 -5.48 -6.21
N VAL A 71 16.98 -5.72 -6.60
CA VAL A 71 15.93 -4.69 -6.62
C VAL A 71 15.28 -4.52 -5.25
N ALA A 72 14.88 -5.61 -4.61
CA ALA A 72 14.15 -5.57 -3.33
C ALA A 72 15.04 -5.28 -2.12
N GLY A 73 16.30 -5.71 -2.15
CA GLY A 73 17.24 -5.58 -1.02
C GLY A 73 17.44 -4.14 -0.55
N PRO A 74 17.74 -3.18 -1.43
CA PRO A 74 17.87 -1.77 -1.06
C PRO A 74 16.59 -1.20 -0.43
N TRP A 75 15.41 -1.54 -0.97
CA TRP A 75 14.14 -1.08 -0.42
C TRP A 75 13.89 -1.63 0.98
N LEU A 76 14.15 -2.94 1.20
CA LEU A 76 14.01 -3.56 2.52
C LEU A 76 14.97 -2.95 3.54
N LEU A 77 16.21 -2.68 3.15
CA LEU A 77 17.18 -2.00 4.02
C LEU A 77 16.68 -0.62 4.43
N THR A 78 16.23 0.20 3.47
CA THR A 78 15.68 1.53 3.75
C THR A 78 14.47 1.46 4.66
N LEU A 79 13.54 0.53 4.43
CA LEU A 79 12.35 0.37 5.27
C LEU A 79 12.71 -0.03 6.69
N HIS A 80 13.60 -1.01 6.89
CA HIS A 80 14.08 -1.39 8.22
C HIS A 80 14.81 -0.25 8.92
N THR A 81 15.63 0.53 8.20
CA THR A 81 16.30 1.69 8.78
C THR A 81 15.29 2.75 9.21
N ASN A 82 14.28 3.04 8.38
CA ASN A 82 13.25 4.00 8.74
C ASN A 82 12.45 3.54 9.96
N GLU A 83 12.10 2.26 10.04
CA GLU A 83 11.41 1.68 11.18
C GLU A 83 12.24 1.79 12.47
N ALA A 84 13.53 1.46 12.40
CA ALA A 84 14.44 1.60 13.54
C ALA A 84 14.57 3.06 14.01
N MET A 85 14.63 4.02 13.08
CA MET A 85 14.67 5.45 13.41
C MET A 85 13.38 5.92 14.11
N VAL A 86 12.22 5.49 13.62
CA VAL A 86 10.93 5.81 14.27
C VAL A 86 10.86 5.21 15.67
N SER A 87 11.32 3.98 15.87
CA SER A 87 11.36 3.37 17.21
C SER A 87 12.25 4.16 18.18
N LEU A 88 13.43 4.61 17.73
CA LEU A 88 14.33 5.42 18.55
C LEU A 88 13.72 6.79 18.92
N ASP A 89 13.01 7.43 17.99
CA ASP A 89 12.33 8.71 18.27
C ASP A 89 11.19 8.55 19.30
N LEU A 90 10.48 7.41 19.29
CA LEU A 90 9.43 7.10 20.26
C LEU A 90 10.00 6.81 21.65
N ASP A 91 11.11 6.08 21.74
CA ASP A 91 11.78 5.81 23.03
C ASP A 91 12.34 7.10 23.66
N VAL A 92 12.85 8.04 22.85
CA VAL A 92 13.33 9.35 23.33
C VAL A 92 12.19 10.24 23.85
N GLN A 93 10.97 10.09 23.34
CA GLN A 93 9.80 10.84 23.81
C GLN A 93 9.21 10.29 25.13
N ASP A 94 9.33 8.98 25.38
CA ASP A 94 8.85 8.37 26.63
C ASP A 94 9.76 8.67 27.83
N ASP A 95 11.08 8.84 27.62
CA ASP A 95 12.05 9.16 28.69
C ASP A 95 11.99 10.63 29.20
N VAL A 96 11.20 11.50 28.55
CA VAL A 96 11.02 12.93 28.93
C VAL A 96 9.66 13.23 29.57
N ALA A 97 8.87 12.21 29.93
CA ALA A 97 7.59 12.31 30.65
C ALA A 97 7.73 11.97 32.14
#